data_AF-A0ABD0P1Q8-F1
#
_entry.id   AF-A0ABD0P1Q8-F1
#
_cell.length_a   1.000
_cell.length_b   1.000
_cell.length_c   1.000
_cell.angle_alpha   90.00
_cell.angle_beta   90.00
_cell.angle_gamma   90.00
#
_symmetry.space_group_name_H-M   'P 1'
#
loop_
_entity.id
_entity.type
_entity.pdbx_description
1 polymer ?
#
loop_
_entity_poly.entity_id
_entity_poly.type
_entity_poly.pdbx_seq_one_letter_code
_entity_poly.pdbx_strand_id
1 'polypeptide(L)'
;KHFLHYVYTVLTKAGSFPEFSAVGESDDRRITHYSIEEQVWIRENLTVDDWNEAPELPETRDWFLDYLYDLSKCKRHAECS
;
A
#
# COMPACT_ATOMS: atom_id res chain seq x y z
N LYS A 1 -12.42 18.86 -8.76
CA LYS A 1 -11.87 18.46 -7.44
C LYS A 1 -10.88 17.34 -7.72
N HIS A 2 -9.65 17.47 -7.23
CA HIS A 2 -8.59 16.49 -7.45
C HIS A 2 -8.37 15.67 -6.18
N PHE A 3 -7.99 14.40 -6.32
CA PHE A 3 -7.80 13.50 -5.19
C PHE A 3 -6.51 12.70 -5.32
N LEU A 4 -5.82 12.56 -4.19
CA LEU A 4 -4.68 11.67 -4.01
C LEU A 4 -5.13 10.51 -3.13
N HIS A 5 -4.98 9.28 -3.62
CA HIS A 5 -5.29 8.05 -2.90
C HIS A 5 -4.03 7.20 -2.74
N TYR A 6 -3.91 6.56 -1.58
CA TYR A 6 -2.97 5.47 -1.36
C TYR A 6 -3.77 4.20 -1.12
N VAL A 7 -3.53 3.19 -1.94
CA VAL A 7 -4.26 1.93 -1.93
C VAL A 7 -3.32 0.81 -1.52
N TYR A 8 -3.67 0.09 -0.47
CA TYR A 8 -2.92 -1.03 0.07
C TYR A 8 -3.73 -2.31 -0.10
N THR A 9 -3.10 -3.35 -0.63
CA THR A 9 -3.71 -4.66 -0.84
C THR A 9 -2.87 -5.73 -0.17
N VAL A 10 -3.53 -6.59 0.60
CA VAL A 10 -2.89 -7.75 1.23
C VAL A 10 -3.72 -9.00 1.01
N LEU A 11 -3.03 -10.09 0.70
CA LEU A 11 -3.63 -11.39 0.43
C LEU A 11 -3.18 -12.39 1.50
N THR A 12 -4.10 -12.82 2.37
CA THR A 12 -3.82 -13.86 3.38
C THR A 12 -3.52 -15.24 2.77
N LYS A 13 -3.82 -15.42 1.47
CA LYS A 13 -3.42 -16.57 0.65
C LYS A 13 -3.02 -16.07 -0.73
N ALA A 14 -1.75 -15.76 -0.90
CA ALA A 14 -1.25 -15.11 -2.11
C ALA A 14 -1.00 -16.07 -3.30
N GLY A 15 -0.75 -17.36 -3.06
CA GLY A 15 -0.46 -18.32 -4.13
C GLY A 15 0.77 -17.90 -4.95
N SER A 16 0.58 -17.62 -6.24
CA SER A 16 1.62 -17.08 -7.13
C SER A 16 1.66 -15.55 -7.22
N PHE A 17 0.73 -14.86 -6.57
CA PHE A 17 0.68 -13.39 -6.52
C PHE A 17 1.50 -12.87 -5.32
N PRO A 18 1.94 -11.60 -5.33
CA PRO A 18 2.56 -11.02 -4.15
C PRO A 18 1.55 -10.91 -2.99
N GLU A 19 2.02 -11.17 -1.78
CA GLU A 19 1.20 -11.08 -0.56
C GLU A 19 0.77 -9.65 -0.24
N PHE A 20 1.60 -8.68 -0.59
CA PHE A 20 1.37 -7.26 -0.37
C PHE A 20 1.59 -6.48 -1.67
N SER A 21 0.80 -5.43 -1.90
CA SER A 21 1.11 -4.40 -2.88
C SER A 21 0.52 -3.07 -2.43
N ALA A 22 1.17 -1.97 -2.78
CA ALA A 22 0.63 -0.64 -2.53
C ALA A 22 0.92 0.30 -3.70
N VAL A 23 -0.05 1.17 -4.01
CA VAL A 23 0.02 2.13 -5.11
C VAL A 23 -0.49 3.50 -4.67
N GLY A 24 0.08 4.56 -5.24
CA GLY A 24 -0.42 5.91 -5.13
C GLY A 24 -1.11 6.31 -6.43
N GLU A 25 -2.30 6.88 -6.33
CA GLU A 25 -3.13 7.28 -7.46
C GLU A 25 -3.55 8.75 -7.32
N SER A 26 -3.48 9.50 -8.42
CA SER A 26 -4.00 10.86 -8.53
C SER A 26 -5.00 10.91 -9.67
N ASP A 27 -6.24 11.28 -9.38
CA ASP A 27 -7.34 11.34 -10.38
C ASP A 27 -7.42 10.09 -11.26
N ASP A 28 -7.48 8.91 -10.61
CA ASP A 28 -7.55 7.58 -11.24
C ASP A 28 -6.32 7.17 -12.07
N ARG A 29 -5.20 7.90 -11.95
CA ARG A 29 -3.93 7.54 -12.56
C ARG A 29 -2.93 7.10 -11.50
N ARG A 30 -2.36 5.91 -11.66
CA ARG A 30 -1.23 5.46 -10.85
C ARG A 30 -0.02 6.36 -11.08
N ILE A 31 0.51 6.92 -10.01
CA ILE A 31 1.68 7.82 -10.01
C ILE A 31 2.86 7.24 -9.23
N THR A 32 2.62 6.32 -8.30
CA THR A 32 3.66 5.63 -7.54
C THR A 32 3.27 4.17 -7.27
N HIS A 33 4.26 3.33 -7.01
CA HIS A 33 4.08 2.00 -6.44
C HIS A 33 5.10 1.78 -5.32
N TYR A 34 4.75 0.96 -4.33
CA TYR A 34 5.68 0.57 -3.28
C TYR A 34 6.54 -0.61 -3.73
N SER A 35 7.86 -0.46 -3.63
CA SER A 35 8.81 -1.57 -3.86
C SER A 35 8.99 -2.35 -2.57
N ILE A 36 8.71 -3.65 -2.63
CA ILE A 36 8.92 -4.56 -1.49
C ILE A 36 10.41 -4.80 -1.25
N GLU A 37 11.20 -4.88 -2.31
CA GLU A 37 12.65 -5.17 -2.23
C GLU A 37 13.40 -4.01 -1.61
N GLU A 38 13.13 -2.78 -2.08
CA GLU A 38 13.80 -1.57 -1.63
C GLU A 38 13.11 -0.91 -0.44
N GLN A 39 11.91 -1.37 -0.09
CA GLN A 39 11.05 -0.82 0.98
C GLN A 39 10.71 0.68 0.84
N VAL A 40 10.71 1.19 -0.40
CA VAL A 40 10.46 2.61 -0.71
C VAL A 40 9.38 2.77 -1.78
N TRP A 41 8.77 3.96 -1.81
CA TRP A 41 7.86 4.36 -2.88
C TRP A 41 8.64 4.75 -4.14
N ILE A 42 8.39 4.02 -5.22
CA ILE A 42 8.95 4.28 -6.54
C ILE A 42 7.93 5.08 -7.35
N ARG A 43 8.42 6.14 -7.98
CA ARG A 43 7.63 6.98 -8.88
C ARG A 43 7.48 6.30 -10.24
N GLU A 44 6.26 6.29 -10.78
CA GLU A 44 6.04 5.88 -12.17
C GLU A 44 6.65 6.94 -13.10
N ASN A 45 7.27 6.52 -14.21
CA ASN A 45 7.87 7.43 -15.18
C ASN A 45 6.77 8.18 -15.96
N LEU A 46 6.21 9.22 -15.34
CA LEU A 46 5.20 10.11 -15.90
C LEU A 46 5.88 11.40 -16.36
N THR A 47 5.49 11.87 -17.54
CA THR A 47 6.10 12.99 -18.29
C THR A 47 5.94 14.38 -17.65
N VAL A 48 5.73 14.48 -16.34
CA VAL A 48 5.51 15.77 -15.66
C VAL A 48 6.46 15.86 -14.46
N ASP A 49 7.59 16.53 -14.65
CA ASP A 49 8.43 17.06 -13.58
C ASP A 49 7.60 17.92 -12.64
N ASP A 50 7.63 17.61 -11.34
CA ASP A 50 7.24 18.52 -10.24
C ASP A 50 7.45 17.86 -8.86
N TRP A 51 7.70 16.55 -8.79
CA TRP A 51 7.90 15.82 -7.54
C TRP A 51 9.29 15.19 -7.51
N ASN A 52 10.23 15.83 -6.81
CA ASN A 52 11.58 15.29 -6.63
C ASN A 52 11.59 14.04 -5.74
N GLU A 53 10.61 13.91 -4.83
CA GLU A 53 10.49 12.80 -3.88
C GLU A 53 9.00 12.40 -3.73
N ALA A 54 8.72 11.10 -3.66
CA ALA A 54 7.39 10.62 -3.28
C ALA A 54 7.16 10.88 -1.78
N PRO A 55 5.93 11.17 -1.34
CA PRO A 55 5.65 11.30 0.10
C PRO A 55 6.07 10.05 0.84
N GLU A 56 6.88 10.23 1.88
CA GLU A 56 7.10 9.17 2.87
C GLU A 56 5.79 8.91 3.59
N LEU A 57 5.27 7.69 3.46
CA LEU A 57 4.14 7.25 4.25
C LEU A 57 4.66 6.68 5.58
N PRO A 58 4.01 7.01 6.71
CA PRO A 58 4.51 6.66 8.03
C PRO A 58 4.43 5.16 8.34
N GLU A 59 3.68 4.39 7.55
CA GLU A 59 3.37 2.98 7.82
C GLU A 59 4.13 2.07 6.86
N THR A 60 4.92 1.14 7.41
CA THR A 60 5.70 0.17 6.64
C THR A 60 4.85 -1.02 6.21
N ARG A 61 5.35 -1.80 5.25
CA ARG A 61 4.76 -3.10 4.87
C ARG A 61 4.47 -3.97 6.08
N ASP A 62 5.44 -4.11 6.97
CA ASP A 62 5.35 -5.00 8.13
C ASP A 62 4.29 -4.53 9.12
N TRP A 63 4.21 -3.21 9.39
CA TRP A 63 3.14 -2.66 10.21
C TRP A 63 1.75 -3.01 9.65
N PHE A 64 1.58 -2.89 8.32
CA PHE A 64 0.30 -3.16 7.66
C PHE A 64 -0.05 -4.65 7.67
N LEU A 65 0.94 -5.53 7.48
CA LEU A 65 0.76 -6.99 7.56
C LEU A 65 0.40 -7.44 8.97
N ASP A 66 1.10 -6.94 9.98
CA ASP A 66 0.82 -7.24 11.39
C ASP A 66 -0.60 -6.81 11.77
N TYR A 67 -0.99 -5.59 11.40
CA TYR A 67 -2.34 -5.06 11.62
C TYR A 67 -3.42 -5.96 10.99
N LEU A 68 -3.24 -6.37 9.74
CA LEU A 68 -4.21 -7.22 9.05
C LEU A 68 -4.22 -8.65 9.58
N TYR A 69 -3.08 -9.18 10.00
CA TYR A 69 -3.02 -10.49 10.64
C TYR A 69 -3.77 -10.47 11.97
N ASP A 70 -3.60 -9.42 12.78
CA ASP A 70 -4.36 -9.23 14.02
C ASP A 70 -5.85 -9.12 13.76
N LEU A 71 -6.27 -8.34 12.76
CA LEU A 71 -7.67 -8.30 12.33
C LEU A 71 -8.19 -9.66 11.88
N SER A 72 -7.36 -10.46 11.19
CA SER A 72 -7.75 -11.80 10.72
C SER A 72 -7.98 -12.79 11.86
N LYS A 73 -7.35 -12.57 13.03
CA LYS A 73 -7.58 -13.36 14.25
C LYS A 73 -8.92 -13.06 14.89
N CYS A 74 -9.48 -11.86 14.70
CA CYS A 74 -10.83 -11.55 15.17
C CYS A 74 -11.83 -12.41 14.35
N LYS A 75 -12.35 -13.50 14.97
CA LYS A 75 -13.39 -14.35 14.38
C LYS A 75 -14.64 -13.49 14.08
N ARG A 76 -15.51 -13.95 13.16
CA ARG A 76 -16.80 -13.31 12.78
C ARG A 76 -17.74 -12.90 13.95
N HIS A 77 -17.43 -13.30 15.18
CA HIS A 77 -18.04 -12.74 16.40
C HIS A 77 -16.99 -11.88 17.10
N ALA A 78 -17.10 -10.57 16.90
CA ALA A 78 -16.19 -9.58 17.46
C ALA A 78 -16.34 -9.49 18.98
N GLU A 79 -15.35 -10.03 19.70
CA GLU A 79 -14.88 -9.47 20.97
C GLU A 79 -13.35 -9.46 20.88
N CYS A 80 -12.79 -8.38 20.33
CA CYS A 80 -11.35 -8.14 20.41
C CYS A 80 -11.13 -7.48 21.81
N SER A 81 -10.46 -8.18 22.72
CA SER A 81 -10.21 -7.75 24.12
C SER A 81 -9.00 -6.84 24.24
#